data_AF-A0A8X7C7T3-F1
#
_entry.id   AF-A0A8X7C7T3-F1
#
_cell.length_a   1.000
_cell.length_b   1.000
_cell.length_c   1.000
_cell.angle_alpha   90.00
_cell.angle_beta   90.00
_cell.angle_gamma   90.00
#
_symmetry.space_group_name_H-M   'P 1'
#
loop_
_entity.id
_entity.type
_entity.pdbx_description
1 polymer ?
#
loop_
_entity_poly.entity_id
_entity_poly.type
_entity_poly.pdbx_seq_one_letter_code
_entity_poly.pdbx_strand_id
1 'polypeptide(L)'
;MKALEKETAKYPINRVLCKVYSIPQGSMSFVQDNIFIGQMPKRIVVGCVDNDSFHGTFEKSPFDFKHYDINFIGVYVDGQPTPHNPLDLNFAQNNYIKGYHSLFSGTEKLGQDQGLFISREEYISGNTLFAFNLSPDLCTGDHLNLIKHSNLRIEIKFSKALSQTICVLIFSEFDNIIEINKARNILYDFGN
;
A
#
# COMPACT_ATOMS: atom_id res chain seq x y z
N MET A 1 -38.52 -5.93 -15.00
CA MET A 1 -37.39 -4.97 -14.93
C MET A 1 -36.79 -4.87 -16.34
N LYS A 2 -37.21 -3.88 -17.16
CA LYS A 2 -36.83 -3.79 -18.60
C LYS A 2 -35.41 -3.25 -18.85
N ALA A 3 -34.77 -2.67 -17.84
CA ALA A 3 -33.43 -2.07 -17.96
C ALA A 3 -32.31 -3.13 -18.12
N LEU A 4 -32.37 -4.22 -17.33
CA LEU A 4 -31.44 -5.36 -17.43
C LEU A 4 -31.55 -6.14 -18.75
N GLU A 5 -32.55 -5.87 -19.57
CA GLU A 5 -32.69 -6.46 -20.91
C GLU A 5 -31.83 -5.76 -21.96
N LYS A 6 -31.36 -4.54 -21.66
CA LYS A 6 -30.51 -3.75 -22.55
C LYS A 6 -29.04 -3.81 -22.13
N GLU A 7 -28.76 -3.68 -20.83
CA GLU A 7 -27.38 -3.63 -20.29
C GLU A 7 -27.30 -4.28 -18.90
N THR A 8 -26.08 -4.68 -18.49
CA THR A 8 -25.80 -5.21 -17.15
C THR A 8 -25.83 -4.09 -16.10
N ALA A 9 -26.25 -4.41 -14.88
CA ALA A 9 -26.12 -3.47 -13.76
C ALA A 9 -24.68 -3.50 -13.25
N LYS A 10 -24.00 -2.35 -13.20
CA LYS A 10 -22.60 -2.23 -12.79
C LYS A 10 -22.46 -1.59 -11.41
N TYR A 11 -21.66 -2.20 -10.56
CA TYR A 11 -21.42 -1.77 -9.18
C TYR A 11 -19.91 -1.61 -8.98
N PRO A 12 -19.40 -0.37 -8.89
CA PRO A 12 -18.02 -0.11 -8.50
C PRO A 12 -17.77 -0.57 -7.06
N ILE A 13 -16.64 -1.22 -6.83
CA ILE A 13 -16.19 -1.66 -5.51
C ILE A 13 -14.72 -1.31 -5.30
N ASN A 14 -14.36 -1.06 -4.05
CA ASN A 14 -12.97 -1.00 -3.61
C ASN A 14 -12.59 -2.38 -3.06
N ARG A 15 -11.68 -3.07 -3.74
CA ARG A 15 -11.15 -4.35 -3.29
C ARG A 15 -9.81 -4.14 -2.60
N VAL A 16 -9.60 -4.83 -1.49
CA VAL A 16 -8.37 -4.76 -0.71
C VAL A 16 -7.65 -6.11 -0.79
N LEU A 17 -6.34 -6.08 -1.01
CA LEU A 17 -5.45 -7.22 -0.80
C LEU A 17 -4.30 -6.84 0.11
N CYS A 18 -3.88 -7.76 0.96
CA CYS A 18 -2.68 -7.62 1.77
C CYS A 18 -1.70 -8.72 1.40
N LYS A 19 -0.47 -8.33 1.03
CA LYS A 19 0.66 -9.26 0.87
C LYS A 19 1.66 -9.05 1.98
N VAL A 20 2.22 -10.15 2.47
CA VAL A 20 3.16 -10.15 3.58
C VAL A 20 4.43 -10.86 3.15
N TYR A 21 5.56 -10.20 3.35
CA TYR A 21 6.88 -10.75 3.05
C TYR A 21 7.74 -10.75 4.31
N SER A 22 8.45 -11.84 4.54
CA SER A 22 9.39 -11.94 5.66
C SER A 22 10.78 -11.50 5.21
N ILE A 23 11.40 -10.59 5.97
CA ILE A 23 12.79 -10.18 5.77
C ILE A 23 13.61 -10.77 6.92
N PRO A 24 14.64 -11.59 6.64
CA PRO A 24 15.42 -12.22 7.68
C PRO A 24 16.31 -11.22 8.43
N GLN A 25 16.60 -11.55 9.69
CA GLN A 25 17.64 -10.89 10.48
C GLN A 25 18.95 -10.76 9.68
N GLY A 26 19.68 -9.66 9.89
CA GLY A 26 20.94 -9.37 9.21
C GLY A 26 20.77 -8.66 7.86
N SER A 27 19.56 -8.64 7.30
CA SER A 27 19.29 -7.97 6.01
C SER A 27 19.43 -6.45 6.14
N MET A 28 19.97 -5.83 5.10
CA MET A 28 20.06 -4.35 4.97
C MET A 28 19.15 -3.81 3.85
N SER A 29 18.53 -4.68 3.07
CA SER A 29 17.64 -4.30 1.99
C SER A 29 16.60 -5.38 1.69
N PHE A 30 15.48 -4.96 1.13
CA PHE A 30 14.44 -5.81 0.60
C PHE A 30 13.97 -5.28 -0.75
N VAL A 31 13.88 -6.16 -1.73
CA VAL A 31 13.38 -5.86 -3.07
C VAL A 31 12.37 -6.94 -3.42
N GLN A 32 11.18 -6.52 -3.84
CA GLN A 32 10.15 -7.42 -4.32
C GLN A 32 9.57 -6.89 -5.62
N ASP A 33 9.80 -7.63 -6.70
CA ASP A 33 9.20 -7.42 -8.01
C ASP A 33 7.88 -8.20 -8.13
N ASN A 34 7.04 -7.82 -9.10
CA ASN A 34 5.79 -8.49 -9.43
C ASN A 34 4.90 -8.71 -8.18
N ILE A 35 4.79 -7.68 -7.34
CA ILE A 35 4.04 -7.78 -6.09
C ILE A 35 2.61 -8.22 -6.39
N PHE A 36 2.00 -7.76 -7.48
CA PHE A 36 0.74 -8.28 -7.98
C PHE A 36 0.90 -8.76 -9.41
N ILE A 37 0.29 -9.90 -9.72
CA ILE A 37 0.17 -10.40 -11.08
C ILE A 37 -1.23 -9.97 -11.55
N GLY A 38 -1.31 -9.20 -12.63
CA GLY A 38 -2.58 -8.74 -13.17
C GLY A 38 -2.80 -7.24 -12.98
N GLN A 39 -3.93 -6.87 -12.39
CA GLN A 39 -4.34 -5.48 -12.21
C GLN A 39 -3.37 -4.75 -11.27
N MET A 40 -3.06 -3.50 -11.61
CA MET A 40 -2.29 -2.60 -10.75
C MET A 40 -3.18 -1.98 -9.65
N PRO A 41 -2.71 -1.95 -8.38
CA PRO A 41 -3.45 -1.26 -7.33
C PRO A 41 -3.43 0.25 -7.57
N LYS A 42 -4.52 0.92 -7.17
CA LYS A 42 -4.62 2.39 -7.17
C LYS A 42 -3.87 3.01 -5.99
N ARG A 43 -3.69 2.26 -4.91
CA ARG A 43 -2.99 2.70 -3.71
C ARG A 43 -2.31 1.54 -3.04
N ILE A 44 -1.13 1.81 -2.49
CA ILE A 44 -0.46 0.88 -1.59
C ILE A 44 -0.08 1.57 -0.28
N VAL A 45 -0.16 0.83 0.82
CA VAL A 45 0.34 1.23 2.13
C VAL A 45 1.30 0.16 2.62
N VAL A 46 2.50 0.58 2.98
CA VAL A 46 3.59 -0.30 3.41
C VAL A 46 3.86 -0.07 4.89
N GLY A 47 3.92 -1.15 5.66
CA GLY A 47 4.27 -1.14 7.08
C GLY A 47 5.16 -2.31 7.44
N CYS A 48 5.98 -2.14 8.47
CA CYS A 48 6.85 -3.20 8.97
C CYS A 48 6.51 -3.51 10.42
N VAL A 49 6.44 -4.79 10.78
CA VAL A 49 6.18 -5.26 12.15
C VAL A 49 7.09 -6.42 12.51
N ASP A 50 7.23 -6.73 13.80
CA ASP A 50 8.01 -7.88 14.22
C ASP A 50 7.35 -9.16 13.69
N ASN A 51 8.15 -10.15 13.30
CA ASN A 51 7.61 -11.41 12.78
C ASN A 51 6.67 -12.09 13.80
N ASP A 52 7.03 -12.07 15.08
CA ASP A 52 6.19 -12.62 16.16
C ASP A 52 4.93 -11.79 16.43
N SER A 53 4.98 -10.47 16.19
CA SER A 53 3.79 -9.60 16.30
C SER A 53 2.76 -9.98 15.26
N PHE A 54 3.20 -10.29 14.04
CA PHE A 54 2.32 -10.69 12.95
C PHE A 54 1.71 -12.08 13.14
N HIS A 55 2.51 -13.07 13.57
CA HIS A 55 2.02 -14.43 13.79
C HIS A 55 1.25 -14.61 15.11
N GLY A 56 1.27 -13.59 15.97
CA GLY A 56 0.49 -13.53 17.20
C GLY A 56 1.28 -14.05 18.40
N THR A 57 1.66 -13.14 19.27
CA THR A 57 2.12 -13.42 20.63
C THR A 57 1.33 -12.55 21.59
N PHE A 58 0.96 -13.07 22.76
CA PHE A 58 0.10 -12.34 23.71
C PHE A 58 0.66 -10.98 24.16
N GLU A 59 1.98 -10.83 24.11
CA GLU A 59 2.69 -9.63 24.58
C GLU A 59 2.87 -8.56 23.49
N LYS A 60 2.69 -8.91 22.21
CA LYS A 60 2.99 -8.00 21.09
C LYS A 60 1.75 -7.71 20.24
N SER A 61 1.72 -6.50 19.66
CA SER A 61 0.63 -6.05 18.79
C SER A 61 1.01 -6.14 17.31
N PRO A 62 0.15 -6.67 16.42
CA PRO A 62 0.36 -6.62 14.97
C PRO A 62 0.17 -5.22 14.37
N PHE A 63 -0.23 -4.23 15.17
CA PHE A 63 -0.42 -2.84 14.75
C PHE A 63 0.72 -1.91 15.20
N ASP A 64 1.79 -2.47 15.79
CA ASP A 64 3.00 -1.71 16.14
C ASP A 64 3.94 -1.64 14.93
N PHE A 65 3.69 -0.64 14.07
CA PHE A 65 4.43 -0.41 12.83
C PHE A 65 5.72 0.36 13.11
N LYS A 66 6.83 -0.38 13.19
CA LYS A 66 8.15 0.19 13.51
C LYS A 66 8.87 0.65 12.25
N HIS A 67 9.70 1.70 12.40
CA HIS A 67 10.49 2.24 11.29
C HIS A 67 11.71 1.39 10.91
N TYR A 68 12.23 0.52 11.80
CA TYR A 68 13.43 -0.31 11.61
C TYR A 68 14.64 0.40 11.00
N ASP A 69 14.80 1.69 11.30
CA ASP A 69 15.79 2.57 10.68
C ASP A 69 15.81 2.52 9.13
N ILE A 70 14.63 2.38 8.49
CA ILE A 70 14.48 2.52 7.04
C ILE A 70 15.07 3.85 6.60
N ASN A 71 16.02 3.80 5.67
CA ASN A 71 16.66 5.00 5.11
C ASN A 71 16.29 5.25 3.65
N PHE A 72 15.65 4.28 3.00
CA PHE A 72 15.20 4.37 1.63
C PHE A 72 13.93 3.54 1.45
N ILE A 73 12.91 4.12 0.82
CA ILE A 73 11.76 3.37 0.30
C ILE A 73 11.35 3.90 -1.07
N GLY A 74 11.27 3.01 -2.06
CA GLY A 74 10.92 3.32 -3.43
C GLY A 74 9.88 2.36 -3.98
N VAL A 75 8.94 2.89 -4.74
CA VAL A 75 7.92 2.15 -5.45
C VAL A 75 8.13 2.41 -6.94
N TYR A 76 8.13 1.35 -7.74
CA TYR A 76 8.42 1.40 -9.16
C TYR A 76 7.31 0.71 -9.94
N VAL A 77 6.86 1.38 -10.99
CA VAL A 77 5.88 0.88 -11.95
C VAL A 77 6.58 0.81 -13.30
N ASP A 78 6.69 -0.39 -13.85
CA ASP A 78 7.39 -0.65 -15.12
C ASP A 78 8.83 -0.07 -15.14
N GLY A 79 9.50 -0.16 -13.98
CA GLY A 79 10.86 0.35 -13.75
C GLY A 79 10.98 1.85 -13.48
N GLN A 80 9.89 2.61 -13.54
CA GLN A 80 9.89 4.05 -13.26
C GLN A 80 9.43 4.32 -11.81
N PRO A 81 10.13 5.19 -11.05
CA PRO A 81 9.70 5.54 -9.70
C PRO A 81 8.35 6.25 -9.75
N THR A 82 7.38 5.77 -8.97
CA THR A 82 5.99 6.23 -8.98
C THR A 82 5.45 6.28 -7.55
N PRO A 83 4.68 7.31 -7.15
CA PRO A 83 4.29 8.50 -7.92
C PRO A 83 5.36 9.59 -8.01
N HIS A 84 6.39 9.52 -7.17
CA HIS A 84 7.50 10.47 -7.16
C HIS A 84 8.81 9.73 -6.88
N ASN A 85 9.91 10.48 -6.78
CA ASN A 85 11.23 9.95 -6.43
C ASN A 85 11.14 9.12 -5.14
N PRO A 86 11.93 8.04 -5.03
CA PRO A 86 12.04 7.29 -3.78
C PRO A 86 12.36 8.20 -2.58
N LEU A 87 11.90 7.78 -1.41
CA LEU A 87 12.05 8.54 -0.18
C LEU A 87 13.38 8.20 0.49
N ASP A 88 14.30 9.15 0.51
CA ASP A 88 15.46 9.11 1.40
C ASP A 88 15.09 9.61 2.79
N LEU A 89 15.36 8.79 3.81
CA LEU A 89 14.96 9.00 5.19
C LEU A 89 16.17 8.84 6.13
N ASN A 90 16.12 9.52 7.27
CA ASN A 90 17.06 9.30 8.37
C ASN A 90 16.36 9.59 9.70
N PHE A 91 15.91 8.53 10.38
CA PHE A 91 15.21 8.63 11.66
C PHE A 91 16.10 9.20 12.78
N ALA A 92 17.40 8.87 12.78
CA ALA A 92 18.35 9.38 13.78
C ALA A 92 18.57 10.90 13.67
N GLN A 93 18.46 11.46 12.46
CA GLN A 93 18.57 12.91 12.20
C GLN A 93 17.20 13.61 12.12
N ASN A 94 16.12 12.96 12.54
CA ASN A 94 14.74 13.45 12.39
C ASN A 94 14.31 13.80 10.95
N ASN A 95 14.98 13.24 9.95
CA ASN A 95 14.66 13.39 8.54
C ASN A 95 13.71 12.27 8.07
N TYR A 96 12.52 12.22 8.65
CA TYR A 96 11.46 11.25 8.30
C TYR A 96 10.18 11.94 7.78
N ILE A 97 10.21 13.27 7.63
CA ILE A 97 9.04 14.08 7.28
C ILE A 97 8.48 13.70 5.92
N LYS A 98 9.33 13.31 4.96
CA LYS A 98 8.85 12.80 3.66
C LYS A 98 8.04 11.51 3.82
N GLY A 99 8.45 10.63 4.74
CA GLY A 99 7.71 9.42 5.10
C GLY A 99 6.34 9.76 5.70
N TYR A 100 6.31 10.64 6.70
CA TYR A 100 5.05 11.09 7.31
C TYR A 100 4.13 11.80 6.29
N HIS A 101 4.69 12.67 5.44
CA HIS A 101 3.97 13.33 4.36
C HIS A 101 3.39 12.33 3.35
N SER A 102 4.09 11.23 3.07
CA SER A 102 3.62 10.19 2.16
C SER A 102 2.24 9.64 2.57
N LEU A 103 1.95 9.57 3.87
CA LEU A 103 0.63 9.14 4.34
C LEU A 103 -0.47 10.09 3.87
N PHE A 104 -0.29 11.39 4.02
CA PHE A 104 -1.31 12.37 3.61
C PHE A 104 -1.50 12.39 2.09
N SER A 105 -0.39 12.40 1.34
CA SER A 105 -0.46 12.40 -0.12
C SER A 105 -0.98 11.08 -0.70
N GLY A 106 -0.60 9.95 -0.09
CA GLY A 106 -0.99 8.63 -0.54
C GLY A 106 -2.42 8.26 -0.17
N THR A 107 -2.99 8.84 0.89
CA THR A 107 -4.40 8.63 1.26
C THR A 107 -5.33 9.75 0.80
N GLU A 108 -4.83 10.71 0.01
CA GLU A 108 -5.60 11.86 -0.50
C GLU A 108 -6.23 12.75 0.58
N LYS A 109 -5.66 12.69 1.79
CA LYS A 109 -6.04 13.57 2.90
C LYS A 109 -5.26 14.87 2.90
N LEU A 110 -4.24 14.98 2.05
CA LEU A 110 -3.48 16.20 1.88
C LEU A 110 -4.40 17.33 1.40
N GLY A 111 -4.52 18.39 2.20
CA GLY A 111 -5.36 19.55 1.87
C GLY A 111 -6.86 19.37 2.13
N GLN A 112 -7.28 18.23 2.68
CA GLN A 112 -8.67 18.00 3.13
C GLN A 112 -8.84 18.43 4.59
N ASP A 113 -10.08 18.78 4.98
CA ASP A 113 -10.45 19.04 6.38
C ASP A 113 -10.61 17.72 7.19
N GLN A 114 -9.70 16.77 6.96
CA GLN A 114 -9.68 15.45 7.58
C GLN A 114 -8.25 14.99 7.84
N GLY A 115 -7.95 14.64 9.09
CA GLY A 115 -6.64 14.14 9.50
C GLY A 115 -6.47 12.61 9.37
N LEU A 116 -5.27 12.16 9.72
CA LEU A 116 -4.91 10.74 9.85
C LEU A 116 -5.01 10.23 11.30
N PHE A 117 -5.29 11.11 12.27
CA PHE A 117 -5.24 10.80 13.72
C PHE A 117 -3.91 10.15 14.17
N ILE A 118 -2.82 10.45 13.47
CA ILE A 118 -1.45 10.06 13.83
C ILE A 118 -0.66 11.36 13.86
N SER A 119 -0.14 11.73 15.02
CA SER A 119 0.78 12.86 15.16
C SER A 119 2.17 12.52 14.63
N ARG A 120 3.03 13.54 14.49
CA ARG A 120 4.41 13.33 14.05
C ARG A 120 5.19 12.50 15.07
N GLU A 121 4.90 12.70 16.34
CA GLU A 121 5.52 12.01 17.47
C GLU A 121 5.09 10.54 17.50
N GLU A 122 3.79 10.27 17.30
CA GLU A 122 3.25 8.92 17.21
C GLU A 122 3.74 8.16 15.98
N TYR A 123 4.02 8.87 14.88
CA TYR A 123 4.51 8.27 13.64
C TYR A 123 5.82 7.50 13.85
N ILE A 124 6.77 8.07 14.60
CA ILE A 124 8.05 7.42 14.89
C ILE A 124 7.98 6.41 16.04
N SER A 125 6.91 6.42 16.83
CA SER A 125 6.74 5.58 18.02
C SER A 125 5.83 4.37 17.81
N GLY A 126 5.84 3.77 16.61
CA GLY A 126 5.04 2.58 16.30
C GLY A 126 3.90 2.78 15.30
N ASN A 127 3.84 3.92 14.62
CA ASN A 127 2.89 4.16 13.53
C ASN A 127 3.58 4.52 12.20
N THR A 128 4.76 3.94 11.95
CA THR A 128 5.55 4.22 10.74
C THR A 128 5.00 3.44 9.55
N LEU A 129 4.10 4.09 8.83
CA LEU A 129 3.52 3.61 7.57
C LEU A 129 3.97 4.50 6.40
N PHE A 130 3.94 3.96 5.19
CA PHE A 130 4.21 4.71 3.95
C PHE A 130 3.08 4.48 2.97
N ALA A 131 2.44 5.54 2.49
CA ALA A 131 1.36 5.42 1.50
C ALA A 131 1.78 6.00 0.15
N PHE A 132 1.44 5.29 -0.92
CA PHE A 132 1.72 5.71 -2.28
C PHE A 132 0.44 5.62 -3.10
N ASN A 133 0.04 6.75 -3.67
CA ASN A 133 -1.02 6.83 -4.67
C ASN A 133 -0.43 6.41 -6.02
N LEU A 134 -1.07 5.44 -6.66
CA LEU A 134 -0.67 4.85 -7.92
C LEU A 134 -1.75 5.04 -9.01
N SER A 135 -2.83 5.77 -8.71
CA SER A 135 -3.87 6.10 -9.68
C SER A 135 -3.25 6.84 -10.88
N PRO A 136 -3.63 6.50 -12.14
CA PRO A 136 -3.05 7.09 -13.34
C PRO A 136 -3.17 8.61 -13.43
N ASP A 137 -4.23 9.16 -12.84
CA ASP A 137 -4.55 10.58 -12.75
C ASP A 137 -4.12 11.20 -11.40
N LEU A 138 -3.52 10.38 -10.52
CA LEU A 138 -3.19 10.72 -9.13
C LEU A 138 -4.39 11.25 -8.33
N CYS A 139 -5.61 10.89 -8.73
CA CYS A 139 -6.85 11.34 -8.13
C CYS A 139 -7.83 10.17 -7.97
N THR A 140 -8.18 9.84 -6.73
CA THR A 140 -9.11 8.75 -6.41
C THR A 140 -10.54 9.30 -6.33
N GLY A 141 -10.91 10.18 -7.27
CA GLY A 141 -12.29 10.62 -7.43
C GLY A 141 -13.20 9.46 -7.87
N ASP A 142 -14.52 9.66 -7.85
CA ASP A 142 -15.55 8.64 -8.17
C ASP A 142 -15.63 8.25 -9.67
N HIS A 143 -14.52 8.27 -10.40
CA HIS A 143 -14.47 7.85 -11.79
C HIS A 143 -13.59 6.61 -11.94
N LEU A 144 -14.02 5.73 -12.84
CA LEU A 144 -13.36 4.44 -13.04
C LEU A 144 -12.12 4.62 -13.90
N ASN A 145 -10.97 4.35 -13.32
CA ASN A 145 -9.72 4.26 -14.06
C ASN A 145 -9.69 2.95 -14.87
N LEU A 146 -9.13 3.02 -16.08
CA LEU A 146 -8.91 1.83 -16.91
C LEU A 146 -7.98 0.86 -16.18
N ILE A 147 -8.37 -0.42 -16.11
CA ILE A 147 -7.53 -1.48 -15.55
C ILE A 147 -6.23 -1.55 -16.34
N LYS A 148 -5.13 -1.17 -15.67
CA LYS A 148 -3.78 -1.27 -16.23
C LYS A 148 -3.07 -2.49 -15.66
N HIS A 149 -2.41 -3.23 -16.54
CA HIS A 149 -1.50 -4.28 -16.19
C HIS A 149 -0.07 -3.73 -16.25
N SER A 150 0.62 -3.72 -15.12
CA SER A 150 1.98 -3.21 -14.98
C SER A 150 2.74 -4.01 -13.94
N ASN A 151 4.07 -4.00 -14.02
CA ASN A 151 4.94 -4.57 -13.00
C ASN A 151 5.09 -3.57 -11.85
N LEU A 152 4.64 -3.98 -10.65
CA LEU A 152 4.86 -3.24 -9.41
C LEU A 152 6.03 -3.83 -8.64
N ARG A 153 7.04 -3.00 -8.35
CA ARG A 153 8.20 -3.32 -7.53
C ARG A 153 8.28 -2.38 -6.33
N ILE A 154 8.64 -2.92 -5.17
CA ILE A 154 9.00 -2.14 -3.98
C ILE A 154 10.44 -2.44 -3.60
N GLU A 155 11.16 -1.39 -3.21
CA GLU A 155 12.52 -1.46 -2.68
C GLU A 155 12.58 -0.73 -1.34
N ILE A 156 13.11 -1.39 -0.32
CA ILE A 156 13.30 -0.86 1.02
C ILE A 156 14.76 -1.07 1.40
N LYS A 157 15.41 -0.07 1.98
CA LYS A 157 16.74 -0.22 2.59
C LYS A 157 16.72 0.26 4.03
N PHE A 158 17.57 -0.36 4.83
CA PHE A 158 17.76 -0.08 6.24
C PHE A 158 19.15 0.50 6.44
N SER A 159 19.27 1.48 7.34
CA SER A 159 20.59 2.07 7.65
C SER A 159 21.51 1.10 8.41
N LYS A 160 20.94 0.06 9.03
CA LYS A 160 21.65 -0.98 9.77
C LYS A 160 21.05 -2.34 9.42
N ALA A 161 21.82 -3.40 9.63
CA ALA A 161 21.31 -4.76 9.54
C ALA A 161 20.19 -4.98 10.55
N LEU A 162 19.08 -5.58 10.11
CA LEU A 162 17.94 -5.90 10.98
C LEU A 162 18.40 -6.79 12.14
N SER A 163 18.02 -6.42 13.37
CA SER A 163 18.36 -7.20 14.57
C SER A 163 17.53 -8.48 14.74
N GLN A 164 16.41 -8.57 14.03
CA GLN A 164 15.49 -9.70 14.04
C GLN A 164 14.78 -9.82 12.69
N THR A 165 14.14 -10.96 12.45
CA THR A 165 13.27 -11.15 11.28
C THR A 165 12.01 -10.29 11.43
N ILE A 166 11.62 -9.60 10.36
CA ILE A 166 10.43 -8.73 10.34
C ILE A 166 9.46 -9.17 9.24
N CYS A 167 8.22 -8.71 9.34
CA CYS A 167 7.21 -8.82 8.29
C CYS A 167 6.98 -7.44 7.67
N VAL A 168 7.09 -7.36 6.33
CA VAL A 168 6.63 -6.22 5.55
C VAL A 168 5.23 -6.52 5.07
N LEU A 169 4.27 -5.71 5.50
CA LEU A 169 2.89 -5.74 5.04
C LEU A 169 2.72 -4.72 3.93
N ILE A 170 2.18 -5.16 2.81
CA ILE A 170 1.80 -4.33 1.67
C ILE A 170 0.28 -4.45 1.55
N PHE A 171 -0.40 -3.48 2.11
CA PHE A 171 -1.83 -3.28 1.93
C PHE A 171 -2.07 -2.58 0.60
N SER A 172 -3.01 -3.06 -0.20
CA SER A 172 -3.23 -2.57 -1.56
C SER A 172 -4.70 -2.48 -1.88
N GLU A 173 -5.09 -1.38 -2.51
CA GLU A 173 -6.46 -1.12 -2.92
C GLU A 173 -6.57 -1.12 -4.44
N PHE A 174 -7.68 -1.65 -4.92
CA PHE A 174 -8.01 -1.79 -6.34
C PHE A 174 -9.42 -1.28 -6.60
N ASP A 175 -9.62 -0.63 -7.74
CA ASP A 175 -10.95 -0.33 -8.27
C ASP A 175 -11.41 -1.51 -9.12
N ASN A 176 -12.55 -2.08 -8.77
CA ASN A 176 -13.13 -3.21 -9.50
C ASN A 176 -14.61 -2.99 -9.75
N ILE A 177 -15.16 -3.70 -10.71
CA ILE A 177 -16.59 -3.64 -11.04
C ILE A 177 -17.21 -5.03 -10.90
N ILE A 178 -18.34 -5.08 -10.18
CA ILE A 178 -19.24 -6.22 -10.20
C ILE A 178 -20.36 -5.92 -11.19
N GLU A 179 -20.60 -6.81 -12.14
CA GLU A 179 -21.73 -6.71 -13.06
C GLU A 179 -22.78 -7.81 -12.79
N ILE A 180 -24.06 -7.43 -12.76
CA ILE A 180 -25.17 -8.37 -12.64
C ILE A 180 -25.96 -8.36 -13.94
N ASN A 181 -26.05 -9.52 -14.58
CA ASN A 181 -26.76 -9.67 -15.86
C ASN A 181 -28.26 -10.00 -15.66
N LYS A 182 -29.02 -10.08 -16.77
CA LYS A 182 -30.45 -10.43 -16.76
C LYS A 182 -30.76 -11.75 -16.03
N ALA A 183 -29.88 -12.75 -16.17
CA ALA A 183 -30.02 -14.05 -15.53
C ALA A 183 -29.64 -14.04 -14.03
N ARG A 184 -29.26 -12.88 -13.48
CA ARG A 184 -28.73 -12.70 -12.13
C ARG A 184 -27.39 -13.41 -11.90
N ASN A 185 -26.65 -13.70 -12.97
CA ASN A 185 -25.28 -14.14 -12.83
C ASN A 185 -24.40 -12.94 -12.47
N ILE A 186 -23.48 -13.17 -11.55
CA ILE A 186 -22.51 -12.18 -11.08
C ILE A 186 -21.24 -12.35 -11.92
N LEU A 187 -20.84 -11.29 -12.60
CA LEU A 187 -19.59 -11.17 -13.33
C LEU A 187 -18.68 -10.21 -12.57
N TYR A 188 -17.39 -10.47 -12.56
CA TYR A 188 -16.38 -9.64 -11.89
C TYR A 188 -15.13 -9.56 -12.75
N ASP A 189 -14.41 -8.45 -12.67
CA ASP A 189 -13.26 -8.12 -13.50
C ASP A 189 -11.89 -8.43 -12.84
N PHE A 190 -11.90 -9.16 -11.74
CA PHE A 190 -10.71 -9.56 -10.98
C PHE A 190 -10.59 -11.08 -10.83
N GLY A 191 -9.36 -11.59 -10.84
CA GLY A 191 -9.06 -12.98 -10.45
C GLY A 191 -8.96 -13.14 -8.93
N ASN A 192 -9.09 -14.39 -8.46
CA ASN A 192 -8.78 -14.76 -7.07
C ASN A 192 -7.28 -14.67 -6.77
#